data_AF-A0A0E3L2P7-F1
#
_entry.id   AF-A0A0E3L2P7-F1
#
_cell.length_a   1.000
_cell.length_b   1.000
_cell.length_c   1.000
_cell.angle_alpha   90.00
_cell.angle_beta   90.00
_cell.angle_gamma   90.00
#
_symmetry.space_group_name_H-M   'P 1'
#
loop_
_entity.id
_entity.type
_entity.pdbx_description
1 polymer ?
#
loop_
_entity_poly.entity_id
_entity_poly.type
_entity_poly.pdbx_seq_one_letter_code
_entity_poly.pdbx_strand_id
1 'polypeptide(L)'
;MNEIITWILIALCLTQSAIFSGLTIGIFGLGRLRLEIEAEAENKNAIKILQIRHDSNFLLTTMLWGNVGINVLIALLTDSVMAGTSAFLFSTVGITCLGEIVPQAYFSRNALVLGAKLTPLVRFYQMLLYPVAKPTALILDWWLGREKLELFREQAMRIMLEKHIESGKSDIGTFEGIGALNFLSIDDVNISDEGSIIDPRSIISLPVENNRPVFPSFKREPSDPFLQKIEASGKKWVIITNPADEPIMVLDADGFLRDAVYKKGPFIPLSYCHFPVVVKSPKTRLEKVIRQFKVYPQYPEDDVIDQDLILYWGEEKRIVTGSDILGRLLRGIVVECDVGSGYEMPPAKQPGFVRRATFRKDKKKENVEQIKK
;
A
#
# COMPACT_ATOMS: atom_id res chain seq x y z
N MET A 1 -10.35 9.06 64.13
CA MET A 1 -11.15 9.41 62.94
C MET A 1 -10.27 9.86 61.78
N ASN A 2 -9.18 10.59 62.03
CA ASN A 2 -8.26 11.06 60.97
C ASN A 2 -7.51 9.93 60.23
N GLU A 3 -7.01 8.90 60.91
CA GLU A 3 -6.23 7.84 60.24
C GLU A 3 -7.05 7.02 59.24
N ILE A 4 -8.29 6.66 59.58
CA ILE A 4 -9.18 5.92 58.67
C ILE A 4 -9.47 6.77 57.43
N ILE A 5 -9.71 8.07 57.59
CA ILE A 5 -9.92 9.00 56.49
C ILE A 5 -8.65 9.07 55.62
N THR A 6 -7.46 9.14 56.22
CA THR A 6 -6.20 9.15 55.47
C THR A 6 -5.99 7.86 54.67
N TRP A 7 -6.29 6.69 55.24
CA TRP A 7 -6.23 5.41 54.51
C TRP A 7 -7.22 5.35 53.33
N ILE A 8 -8.43 5.88 53.51
CA ILE A 8 -9.41 6.00 52.42
C ILE A 8 -8.89 6.94 51.32
N LEU A 9 -8.28 8.07 51.70
CA LEU A 9 -7.67 9.00 50.75
C LEU A 9 -6.48 8.38 50.02
N ILE A 10 -5.63 7.61 50.70
CA ILE A 10 -4.51 6.87 50.08
C ILE A 10 -5.07 5.86 49.06
N ALA A 11 -6.08 5.07 49.44
CA ALA A 11 -6.71 4.13 48.53
C ALA A 11 -7.32 4.82 47.30
N LEU A 12 -8.03 5.94 47.50
CA LEU A 12 -8.58 6.75 46.41
C LEU A 12 -7.47 7.28 45.51
N CYS A 13 -6.40 7.83 46.08
CA CYS A 13 -5.26 8.32 45.31
C CYS A 13 -4.57 7.20 44.52
N LEU A 14 -4.41 6.00 45.10
CA LEU A 14 -3.88 4.84 44.38
C LEU A 14 -4.74 4.47 43.17
N THR A 15 -6.07 4.54 43.28
CA THR A 15 -6.94 4.29 42.12
C THR A 15 -6.80 5.37 41.05
N GLN A 16 -6.62 6.64 41.43
CA GLN A 16 -6.41 7.72 40.47
C GLN A 16 -5.04 7.61 39.79
N SER A 17 -3.98 7.31 40.55
CA SER A 17 -2.64 6.99 40.04
C SER A 17 -2.70 5.88 39.00
N ALA A 18 -3.40 4.78 39.33
CA ALA A 18 -3.67 3.68 38.41
C ALA A 18 -4.34 4.10 37.10
N ILE A 19 -5.37 4.96 37.19
CA ILE A 19 -6.08 5.45 36.01
C ILE A 19 -5.18 6.34 35.14
N PHE A 20 -4.47 7.29 35.73
CA PHE A 20 -3.58 8.19 34.99
C PHE A 20 -2.45 7.44 34.30
N SER A 21 -1.77 6.57 35.03
CA SER A 21 -0.68 5.76 34.52
C SER A 21 -1.14 4.82 33.41
N GLY A 22 -2.25 4.10 33.64
CA GLY A 22 -2.86 3.20 32.67
C GLY A 22 -3.36 3.90 31.40
N LEU A 23 -4.08 5.02 31.54
CA LEU A 23 -4.58 5.79 30.40
C LEU A 23 -3.47 6.43 29.58
N THR A 24 -2.37 6.84 30.21
CA THR A 24 -1.22 7.41 29.47
C THR A 24 -0.71 6.38 28.46
N ILE A 25 -0.38 5.17 28.90
CA ILE A 25 0.10 4.13 27.98
C ILE A 25 -1.03 3.65 27.05
N GLY A 26 -2.24 3.49 27.55
CA GLY A 26 -3.38 3.03 26.76
C GLY A 26 -3.70 3.96 25.59
N ILE A 27 -3.96 5.24 25.87
CA ILE A 27 -4.39 6.21 24.86
C ILE A 27 -3.26 6.52 23.87
N PHE A 28 -2.03 6.73 24.35
CA PHE A 28 -0.89 7.05 23.47
C PHE A 28 -0.30 5.82 22.78
N GLY A 29 -0.57 4.61 23.26
CA GLY A 29 -0.24 3.37 22.57
C GLY A 29 -1.13 3.08 21.36
N LEU A 30 -2.28 3.74 21.23
CA LEU A 30 -3.14 3.66 20.05
C LEU A 30 -2.63 4.62 18.97
N GLY A 31 -2.10 4.06 17.89
CA GLY A 31 -1.64 4.85 16.74
C GLY A 31 -2.75 5.74 16.18
N ARG A 32 -2.42 6.99 15.85
CA ARG A 32 -3.38 7.99 15.36
C ARG A 32 -4.11 7.54 14.09
N LEU A 33 -3.38 7.00 13.12
CA LEU A 33 -3.97 6.47 11.88
C LEU A 33 -4.97 5.34 12.15
N ARG A 34 -4.67 4.44 13.09
CA ARG A 34 -5.60 3.38 13.48
C ARG A 34 -6.89 3.94 14.09
N LEU A 35 -6.77 4.98 14.93
CA LEU A 35 -7.94 5.65 15.52
C LEU A 35 -8.77 6.37 14.46
N GLU A 36 -8.15 7.00 13.46
CA GLU A 36 -8.83 7.65 12.34
C GLU A 36 -9.59 6.61 11.50
N ILE A 37 -8.95 5.50 11.11
CA ILE A 37 -9.59 4.39 10.37
C ILE A 37 -10.79 3.81 11.15
N GLU A 38 -10.63 3.54 12.44
CA GLU A 38 -11.72 3.01 13.29
C GLU A 38 -12.86 4.02 13.47
N ALA A 39 -12.54 5.32 13.54
CA ALA A 39 -13.55 6.37 13.63
C ALA A 39 -14.34 6.52 12.33
N GLU A 40 -13.69 6.39 11.16
CA GLU A 40 -14.33 6.32 9.85
C GLU A 40 -15.22 5.08 9.71
N ALA A 41 -14.85 3.96 10.34
CA ALA A 41 -15.69 2.77 10.48
C ALA A 41 -16.80 2.89 11.55
N GLU A 42 -17.19 4.12 11.92
CA GLU A 42 -18.24 4.45 12.90
C GLU A 42 -18.02 3.89 14.33
N ASN A 43 -16.78 3.57 14.70
CA ASN A 43 -16.47 3.10 16.05
C ASN A 43 -16.57 4.24 17.08
N LYS A 44 -17.66 4.25 17.85
CA LYS A 44 -17.93 5.25 18.91
C LYS A 44 -16.79 5.42 19.92
N ASN A 45 -16.03 4.36 20.19
CA ASN A 45 -14.91 4.43 21.14
C ASN A 45 -13.71 5.15 20.54
N ALA A 46 -13.38 4.88 19.27
CA ALA A 46 -12.31 5.56 18.55
C ALA A 46 -12.60 7.05 18.42
N ILE A 47 -13.84 7.43 18.06
CA ILE A 47 -14.28 8.83 17.94
C ILE A 47 -14.05 9.60 19.26
N LYS A 48 -14.43 9.02 20.40
CA LYS A 48 -14.23 9.65 21.73
C LYS A 48 -12.76 9.88 22.05
N ILE A 49 -11.91 8.88 21.80
CA ILE A 49 -10.47 8.98 22.06
C ILE A 49 -9.84 9.99 21.11
N LEU A 50 -10.22 9.98 19.84
CA LEU A 50 -9.72 10.93 18.84
C LEU A 50 -10.05 12.38 19.22
N GLN A 51 -11.25 12.64 19.76
CA GLN A 51 -11.62 13.97 20.25
C GLN A 51 -10.71 14.50 21.36
N ILE A 52 -10.30 13.65 22.30
CA ILE A 52 -9.37 14.06 23.38
C ILE A 52 -7.91 14.09 22.93
N ARG A 53 -7.53 13.28 21.92
CA ARG A 53 -6.20 13.30 21.28
C ARG A 53 -6.05 14.41 20.23
N HIS A 54 -7.07 15.22 19.96
CA HIS A 54 -6.94 16.34 19.03
C HIS A 54 -5.83 17.32 19.47
N ASP A 55 -5.72 17.56 20.78
CA ASP A 55 -4.59 18.27 21.39
C ASP A 55 -3.75 17.28 22.22
N SER A 56 -2.97 16.46 21.53
CA SER A 56 -2.16 15.38 22.13
C SER A 56 -1.19 15.87 23.20
N ASN A 57 -0.56 17.03 22.98
CA ASN A 57 0.39 17.58 23.94
C ASN A 57 -0.32 18.07 25.19
N PHE A 58 -1.50 18.70 25.07
CA PHE A 58 -2.31 19.05 26.23
C PHE A 58 -2.86 17.83 26.99
N LEU A 59 -3.27 16.79 26.27
CA LEU A 59 -3.67 15.53 26.89
C LEU A 59 -2.49 14.88 27.64
N LEU A 60 -1.31 14.82 27.02
CA LEU A 60 -0.11 14.26 27.61
C LEU A 60 0.27 15.00 28.88
N THR A 61 0.35 16.34 28.83
CA THR A 61 0.71 17.13 30.01
C THR A 61 -0.32 17.03 31.12
N THR A 62 -1.62 16.99 30.80
CA THR A 62 -2.68 16.76 31.80
C THR A 62 -2.48 15.42 32.51
N MET A 63 -2.21 14.36 31.75
CA MET A 63 -2.00 13.03 32.31
C MET A 63 -0.75 12.96 33.18
N LEU A 64 0.36 13.58 32.73
CA LEU A 64 1.62 13.60 33.47
C LEU A 64 1.53 14.41 34.76
N TRP A 65 0.95 15.62 34.71
CA TRP A 65 0.72 16.45 35.90
C TRP A 65 -0.19 15.74 36.90
N GLY A 66 -1.27 15.09 36.43
CA GLY A 66 -2.15 14.29 37.26
C GLY A 66 -1.41 13.12 37.92
N ASN A 67 -0.68 12.33 37.14
CA ASN A 67 0.05 11.17 37.64
C ASN A 67 1.09 11.56 38.70
N VAL A 68 1.96 12.51 38.38
CA VAL A 68 3.02 12.98 39.29
C VAL A 68 2.40 13.62 40.54
N GLY A 69 1.37 14.47 40.37
CA GLY A 69 0.71 15.14 41.48
C GLY A 69 0.07 14.15 42.46
N ILE A 70 -0.62 13.13 41.96
CA ILE A 70 -1.25 12.10 42.80
C ILE A 70 -0.21 11.21 43.47
N ASN A 71 0.87 10.83 42.77
CA ASN A 71 1.94 10.02 43.35
C ASN A 71 2.63 10.77 44.51
N VAL A 72 2.91 12.06 44.34
CA VAL A 72 3.43 12.91 45.42
C VAL A 72 2.43 13.00 46.58
N LEU A 73 1.13 13.16 46.29
CA LEU A 73 0.09 13.19 47.33
C LEU A 73 0.01 11.86 48.10
N ILE A 74 0.12 10.71 47.44
CA ILE A 74 0.17 9.39 48.10
C ILE A 74 1.36 9.31 49.05
N ALA A 75 2.54 9.74 48.61
CA ALA A 75 3.74 9.72 49.44
C ALA A 75 3.59 10.60 50.69
N LEU A 76 3.07 11.83 50.53
CA LEU A 76 2.81 12.73 51.66
C LEU A 76 1.74 12.20 52.63
N LEU A 77 0.65 11.64 52.11
CA LEU A 77 -0.39 11.04 52.95
C LEU A 77 0.13 9.81 53.70
N THR A 78 0.96 8.99 53.04
CA THR A 78 1.57 7.81 53.67
C THR A 78 2.54 8.22 54.77
N ASP A 79 3.38 9.24 54.54
CA ASP A 79 4.31 9.77 55.56
C ASP A 79 3.59 10.36 56.77
N SER A 80 2.36 10.86 56.59
CA SER A 80 1.53 11.35 57.71
C SER A 80 0.97 10.26 58.63
N VAL A 81 0.97 8.99 58.20
CA VAL A 81 0.38 7.84 58.94
C VAL A 81 1.43 6.78 59.29
N MET A 82 2.50 6.67 58.51
CA MET A 82 3.56 5.67 58.68
C MET A 82 4.88 6.35 59.04
N ALA A 83 5.73 5.68 59.81
CA ALA A 83 7.03 6.23 60.21
C ALA A 83 8.07 6.11 59.09
N GLY A 84 8.52 7.24 58.54
CA GLY A 84 9.73 7.43 57.73
C GLY A 84 10.01 6.32 56.72
N THR A 85 10.98 5.44 57.01
CA THR A 85 11.39 4.35 56.12
C THR A 85 10.24 3.43 55.70
N SER A 86 9.28 3.18 56.59
CA SER A 86 8.11 2.36 56.26
C SER A 86 7.15 3.07 55.29
N ALA A 87 6.99 4.39 55.42
CA ALA A 87 6.19 5.21 54.51
C ALA A 87 6.81 5.27 53.12
N PHE A 88 8.14 5.41 53.05
CA PHE A 88 8.88 5.38 51.80
C PHE A 88 8.72 4.04 51.08
N LEU A 89 8.94 2.91 51.78
CA LEU A 89 8.79 1.59 51.18
C LEU A 89 7.35 1.30 50.75
N PHE A 90 6.37 1.65 51.58
CA PHE A 90 4.96 1.45 51.26
C PHE A 90 4.51 2.27 50.05
N SER A 91 4.83 3.57 50.02
CA SER A 91 4.49 4.43 48.90
C SER A 91 5.20 3.99 47.63
N THR A 92 6.49 3.64 47.69
CA THR A 92 7.24 3.14 46.53
C THR A 92 6.61 1.86 45.98
N VAL A 93 6.43 0.82 46.81
CA VAL A 93 5.87 -0.46 46.34
C VAL A 93 4.40 -0.31 45.93
N GLY A 94 3.61 0.44 46.69
CA GLY A 94 2.19 0.67 46.42
C GLY A 94 1.98 1.41 45.11
N ILE A 95 2.68 2.52 44.90
CA ILE A 95 2.60 3.31 43.66
C ILE A 95 3.12 2.46 42.49
N THR A 96 4.30 1.87 42.60
CA THR A 96 4.89 1.13 41.47
C THR A 96 4.08 -0.10 41.09
N CYS A 97 3.68 -0.94 42.05
CA CYS A 97 2.96 -2.17 41.73
C CYS A 97 1.48 -1.90 41.41
N LEU A 98 0.77 -1.20 42.29
CA LEU A 98 -0.68 -1.03 42.20
C LEU A 98 -1.10 0.20 41.39
N GLY A 99 -0.29 1.27 41.40
CA GLY A 99 -0.53 2.50 40.66
C GLY A 99 0.04 2.50 39.24
N GLU A 100 1.09 1.73 38.95
CA GLU A 100 1.76 1.78 37.65
C GLU A 100 1.75 0.44 36.91
N ILE A 101 2.48 -0.57 37.39
CA ILE A 101 2.73 -1.81 36.63
C ILE A 101 1.44 -2.55 36.28
N VAL A 102 0.61 -2.86 37.28
CA VAL A 102 -0.63 -3.62 37.08
C VAL A 102 -1.62 -2.84 36.18
N PRO A 103 -1.91 -1.55 36.43
CA PRO A 103 -2.78 -0.76 35.57
C PRO A 103 -2.26 -0.62 34.15
N GLN A 104 -0.97 -0.29 33.95
CA GLN A 104 -0.39 -0.15 32.61
C GLN A 104 -0.50 -1.45 31.80
N ALA A 105 -0.24 -2.60 32.42
CA ALA A 105 -0.38 -3.91 31.78
C ALA A 105 -1.84 -4.21 31.38
N TYR A 106 -2.81 -3.82 32.19
CA TYR A 106 -4.22 -4.03 31.90
C TYR A 106 -4.76 -3.07 30.82
N PHE A 107 -4.41 -1.77 30.93
CA PHE A 107 -4.86 -0.74 30.01
C PHE A 107 -4.25 -0.90 28.61
N SER A 108 -2.99 -1.35 28.49
CA SER A 108 -2.39 -1.61 27.18
C SER A 108 -3.14 -2.64 26.34
N ARG A 109 -3.82 -3.61 26.97
CA ARG A 109 -4.62 -4.64 26.29
C ARG A 109 -6.04 -4.19 25.96
N ASN A 110 -6.58 -3.27 26.74
CA ASN A 110 -7.98 -2.82 26.66
C ASN A 110 -8.11 -1.32 26.34
N ALA A 111 -7.07 -0.75 25.71
CA ALA A 111 -6.88 0.69 25.57
C ALA A 111 -8.07 1.42 24.96
N LEU A 112 -8.64 0.87 23.89
CA LEU A 112 -9.75 1.49 23.16
C LEU A 112 -11.02 1.60 24.02
N VAL A 113 -11.40 0.51 24.68
CA VAL A 113 -12.64 0.46 25.48
C VAL A 113 -12.49 1.27 26.77
N LEU A 114 -11.39 1.09 27.50
CA LEU A 114 -11.16 1.79 28.77
C LEU A 114 -10.90 3.29 28.55
N GLY A 115 -10.12 3.66 27.53
CA GLY A 115 -9.89 5.05 27.16
C GLY A 115 -11.18 5.77 26.81
N ALA A 116 -12.06 5.13 26.02
CA ALA A 116 -13.36 5.69 25.67
C ALA A 116 -14.31 5.81 26.88
N LYS A 117 -14.31 4.82 27.78
CA LYS A 117 -15.14 4.83 28.99
C LYS A 117 -14.71 5.90 29.98
N LEU A 118 -13.40 6.14 30.12
CA LEU A 118 -12.82 7.09 31.07
C LEU A 118 -12.59 8.49 30.46
N THR A 119 -12.92 8.69 29.19
CA THR A 119 -12.93 10.01 28.53
C THR A 119 -13.59 11.13 29.36
N PRO A 120 -14.77 10.96 30.01
CA PRO A 120 -15.35 12.02 30.84
C PRO A 120 -14.46 12.40 32.04
N LEU A 121 -13.80 11.42 32.66
CA LEU A 121 -12.85 11.68 33.76
C LEU A 121 -11.63 12.43 33.26
N VAL A 122 -11.11 12.07 32.09
CA VAL A 122 -10.01 12.80 31.44
C VAL A 122 -10.39 14.26 31.20
N ARG A 123 -11.58 14.53 30.66
CA ARG A 123 -12.06 15.91 30.43
C ARG A 123 -12.20 16.71 31.72
N PHE A 124 -12.66 16.07 32.80
CA PHE A 124 -12.69 16.69 34.13
C PHE A 124 -11.29 17.15 34.57
N TYR A 125 -10.28 16.29 34.45
CA TYR A 125 -8.91 16.64 34.80
C TYR A 125 -8.26 17.64 33.84
N GLN A 126 -8.60 17.60 32.55
CA GLN A 126 -8.18 18.64 31.59
C GLN A 126 -8.69 20.01 32.02
N MET A 127 -9.93 20.12 32.49
CA MET A 127 -10.48 21.36 33.01
C MET A 127 -9.80 21.78 34.33
N LEU A 128 -9.62 20.84 35.26
CA LEU A 128 -9.02 21.11 36.57
C LEU A 128 -7.55 21.54 36.47
N LEU A 129 -6.76 20.84 35.66
CA LEU A 129 -5.32 21.07 35.49
C LEU A 129 -5.02 22.05 34.35
N TYR A 130 -6.03 22.58 33.65
CA TYR A 130 -5.88 23.56 32.58
C TYR A 130 -4.85 24.67 32.87
N PRO A 131 -4.86 25.36 34.04
CA PRO A 131 -3.96 26.49 34.28
C PRO A 131 -2.47 26.11 34.29
N VAL A 132 -2.15 24.84 34.55
CA VAL A 132 -0.75 24.36 34.60
C VAL A 132 -0.42 23.51 33.37
N ALA A 133 -1.32 22.59 33.00
CA ALA A 133 -1.11 21.66 31.89
C ALA A 133 -1.08 22.35 30.53
N LYS A 134 -1.88 23.41 30.30
CA LYS A 134 -1.92 24.10 29.01
C LYS A 134 -0.63 24.89 28.72
N PRO A 135 -0.08 25.69 29.67
CA PRO A 135 1.24 26.29 29.48
C PRO A 135 2.34 25.27 29.21
N THR A 136 2.37 24.15 29.94
CA THR A 136 3.34 23.08 29.67
C THR A 136 3.19 22.51 28.25
N ALA A 137 1.95 22.35 27.79
CA ALA A 137 1.68 21.85 26.44
C ALA A 137 2.12 22.83 25.34
N LEU A 138 1.97 24.13 25.56
CA LEU A 138 2.45 25.16 24.61
C LEU A 138 3.97 25.16 24.49
N ILE A 139 4.68 24.95 25.60
CA ILE A 139 6.15 24.80 25.58
C ILE A 139 6.53 23.55 24.76
N LEU A 140 5.81 22.45 24.95
CA LEU A 140 6.04 21.20 24.22
C LEU A 140 5.73 21.35 22.72
N ASP A 141 4.63 22.02 22.38
CA ASP A 141 4.25 22.38 21.01
C ASP A 141 5.34 23.19 20.31
N TRP A 142 5.94 24.16 21.02
CA TRP A 142 7.01 24.99 20.49
C TRP A 142 8.31 24.21 20.28
N TRP A 143 8.64 23.28 21.19
CA TRP A 143 9.91 22.57 21.15
C TRP A 143 9.90 21.33 20.23
N LEU A 144 8.88 20.47 20.35
CA LEU A 144 8.80 19.19 19.62
C LEU A 144 7.82 19.21 18.44
N GLY A 145 6.94 20.21 18.40
CA GLY A 145 5.82 20.24 17.46
C GLY A 145 4.66 19.35 17.92
N ARG A 146 3.59 19.36 17.12
CA ARG A 146 2.38 18.56 17.36
C ARG A 146 2.54 17.14 16.81
N GLU A 147 1.79 16.20 17.40
CA GLU A 147 1.71 14.82 16.90
C GLU A 147 1.30 14.81 15.42
N LYS A 148 2.19 14.30 14.56
CA LYS A 148 1.94 14.17 13.11
C LYS A 148 1.28 12.83 12.82
N LEU A 149 0.39 12.81 11.83
CA LEU A 149 -0.12 11.57 11.27
C LEU A 149 0.99 10.92 10.45
N GLU A 150 1.52 9.79 10.94
CA GLU A 150 2.48 8.98 10.19
C GLU A 150 1.72 8.06 9.24
N LEU A 151 1.73 8.41 7.95
CA LEU A 151 1.21 7.56 6.89
C LEU A 151 2.20 6.43 6.58
N PHE A 152 1.68 5.26 6.21
CA PHE A 152 2.53 4.15 5.81
C PHE A 152 3.28 4.48 4.51
N ARG A 153 4.58 4.19 4.51
CA ARG A 153 5.34 4.09 3.26
C ARG A 153 4.84 2.89 2.47
N GLU A 154 4.94 2.94 1.15
CA GLU A 154 4.49 1.85 0.28
C GLU A 154 5.10 0.49 0.65
N GLN A 155 6.40 0.44 0.95
CA GLN A 155 7.06 -0.78 1.43
C GLN A 155 6.38 -1.37 2.68
N ALA A 156 5.93 -0.52 3.60
CA ALA A 156 5.23 -0.97 4.79
C ALA A 156 3.82 -1.47 4.46
N MET A 157 3.13 -0.86 3.49
CA MET A 157 1.84 -1.36 2.99
C MET A 157 1.97 -2.72 2.33
N ARG A 158 2.99 -2.92 1.48
CA ARG A 158 3.29 -4.23 0.85
C ARG A 158 3.51 -5.32 1.92
N ILE A 159 4.37 -5.06 2.91
CA ILE A 159 4.62 -6.00 4.02
C ILE A 159 3.35 -6.24 4.85
N MET A 160 2.52 -5.21 5.05
CA MET A 160 1.26 -5.36 5.76
C MET A 160 0.32 -6.30 5.02
N LEU A 161 0.14 -6.12 3.70
CA LEU A 161 -0.69 -7.00 2.86
C LEU A 161 -0.16 -8.43 2.86
N GLU A 162 1.16 -8.63 2.69
CA GLU A 162 1.80 -9.96 2.76
C GLU A 162 1.46 -10.68 4.08
N LYS A 163 1.58 -9.98 5.21
CA LYS A 163 1.22 -10.55 6.52
C LYS A 163 -0.26 -10.92 6.63
N HIS A 164 -1.16 -10.14 6.03
CA HIS A 164 -2.59 -10.46 6.03
C HIS A 164 -2.85 -11.74 5.23
N ILE A 165 -2.23 -11.87 4.05
CA ILE A 165 -2.30 -13.08 3.21
C ILE A 165 -1.76 -14.31 3.95
N GLU A 166 -0.59 -14.21 4.60
CA GLU A 166 0.04 -15.32 5.33
C GLU A 166 -0.75 -15.77 6.58
N SER A 167 -1.44 -14.83 7.24
CA SER A 167 -2.09 -15.10 8.52
C SER A 167 -3.27 -16.08 8.44
N GLY A 168 -3.87 -16.24 7.24
CA GLY A 168 -5.05 -17.08 6.99
C GLY A 168 -6.30 -16.73 7.81
N LYS A 169 -6.23 -15.66 8.62
CA LYS A 169 -7.26 -15.16 9.54
C LYS A 169 -7.70 -13.74 9.19
N SER A 170 -7.21 -13.21 8.07
CA SER A 170 -7.60 -11.89 7.59
C SER A 170 -8.85 -11.99 6.72
N ASP A 171 -9.59 -10.89 6.65
CA ASP A 171 -10.75 -10.77 5.74
C ASP A 171 -10.33 -10.64 4.26
N ILE A 172 -9.03 -10.45 4.00
CA ILE A 172 -8.48 -10.32 2.65
C ILE A 172 -8.16 -11.72 2.12
N GLY A 173 -8.87 -12.14 1.08
CA GLY A 173 -8.58 -13.40 0.41
C GLY A 173 -7.17 -13.40 -0.21
N THR A 174 -6.52 -14.56 -0.30
CA THR A 174 -5.21 -14.69 -0.95
C THR A 174 -5.20 -14.13 -2.38
N PHE A 175 -6.29 -14.34 -3.13
CA PHE A 175 -6.50 -13.77 -4.46
C PHE A 175 -6.42 -12.23 -4.44
N GLU A 176 -7.19 -11.59 -3.57
CA GLU A 176 -7.30 -10.13 -3.49
C GLU A 176 -5.98 -9.50 -3.03
N GLY A 177 -5.32 -10.12 -2.05
CA GLY A 177 -4.04 -9.67 -1.55
C GLY A 177 -2.93 -9.76 -2.60
N ILE A 178 -2.84 -10.86 -3.35
CA ILE A 178 -1.85 -11.00 -4.43
C ILE A 178 -2.16 -9.99 -5.54
N GLY A 179 -3.43 -9.81 -5.92
CA GLY A 179 -3.83 -8.83 -6.92
C GLY A 179 -3.44 -7.39 -6.53
N ALA A 180 -3.67 -7.02 -5.27
CA ALA A 180 -3.26 -5.72 -4.73
C ALA A 180 -1.73 -5.53 -4.76
N LEU A 181 -0.95 -6.55 -4.39
CA LEU A 181 0.52 -6.50 -4.48
C LEU A 181 1.02 -6.39 -5.93
N ASN A 182 0.40 -7.09 -6.87
CA ASN A 182 0.73 -6.98 -8.29
C ASN A 182 0.44 -5.58 -8.82
N PHE A 183 -0.66 -4.96 -8.38
CA PHE A 183 -1.00 -3.59 -8.76
C PHE A 183 -0.02 -2.56 -8.18
N LEU A 184 0.34 -2.70 -6.90
CA LEU A 184 1.33 -1.83 -6.25
C LEU A 184 2.71 -1.91 -6.93
N SER A 185 3.07 -3.06 -7.50
CA SER A 185 4.37 -3.25 -8.16
C SER A 185 4.42 -2.89 -9.64
N ILE A 186 3.38 -2.27 -10.22
CA ILE A 186 3.39 -1.84 -11.63
C ILE A 186 4.45 -0.78 -11.91
N ASP A 187 4.70 0.12 -10.97
CA ASP A 187 5.65 1.21 -11.13
C ASP A 187 7.11 0.74 -11.13
N ASP A 188 7.38 -0.44 -10.58
CA ASP A 188 8.71 -1.08 -10.55
C ASP A 188 9.11 -1.73 -11.88
N VAL A 189 8.26 -1.67 -12.90
CA VAL A 189 8.34 -2.54 -14.07
C VAL A 189 8.65 -1.75 -15.31
N ASN A 190 9.64 -2.21 -16.05
CA ASN A 190 9.99 -1.62 -17.32
C ASN A 190 9.15 -2.21 -18.45
N ILE A 191 8.86 -1.40 -19.46
CA ILE A 191 8.12 -1.85 -20.65
C ILE A 191 8.86 -2.97 -21.40
N SER A 192 10.19 -3.01 -21.31
CA SER A 192 11.00 -4.07 -21.94
C SER A 192 10.86 -5.43 -21.26
N ASP A 193 10.36 -5.48 -20.02
CA ASP A 193 10.16 -6.73 -19.29
C ASP A 193 8.75 -7.32 -19.51
N GLU A 194 7.89 -6.63 -20.26
CA GLU A 194 6.49 -7.01 -20.47
C GLU A 194 6.11 -7.15 -21.96
N GLY A 195 4.99 -7.83 -22.18
CA GLY A 195 4.47 -8.15 -23.50
C GLY A 195 5.28 -9.18 -24.27
N SER A 196 4.90 -9.35 -25.52
CA SER A 196 5.45 -10.35 -26.43
C SER A 196 6.50 -9.74 -27.36
N ILE A 197 7.54 -10.52 -27.68
CA ILE A 197 8.52 -10.12 -28.70
C ILE A 197 7.84 -10.08 -30.07
N ILE A 198 8.11 -9.02 -30.84
CA ILE A 198 7.58 -8.84 -32.19
C ILE A 198 8.38 -9.71 -33.17
N ASP A 199 7.69 -10.54 -33.95
CA ASP A 199 8.33 -11.32 -35.02
C ASP A 199 8.76 -10.35 -36.15
N PRO A 200 10.02 -10.37 -36.61
CA PRO A 200 10.46 -9.49 -37.70
C PRO A 200 9.61 -9.61 -38.99
N ARG A 201 9.01 -10.79 -39.24
CA ARG A 201 8.12 -11.03 -40.39
C ARG A 201 6.76 -10.35 -40.23
N SER A 202 6.37 -9.98 -39.01
CA SER A 202 5.14 -9.23 -38.73
C SER A 202 5.36 -7.71 -38.85
N ILE A 203 6.53 -7.25 -39.33
CA ILE A 203 6.82 -5.84 -39.56
C ILE A 203 6.74 -5.56 -41.07
N ILE A 204 5.83 -4.67 -41.46
CA ILE A 204 5.61 -4.31 -42.87
C ILE A 204 5.80 -2.81 -43.05
N SER A 205 6.80 -2.43 -43.84
CA SER A 205 6.99 -1.03 -44.25
C SER A 205 6.06 -0.67 -45.41
N LEU A 206 5.30 0.41 -45.25
CA LEU A 206 4.40 0.97 -46.26
C LEU A 206 4.63 2.49 -46.41
N PRO A 207 4.38 3.07 -47.60
CA PRO A 207 4.32 4.53 -47.75
C PRO A 207 3.26 5.14 -46.83
N VAL A 208 3.50 6.36 -46.35
CA VAL A 208 2.61 7.05 -45.41
C VAL A 208 2.17 8.38 -45.99
N GLU A 209 0.87 8.65 -45.91
CA GLU A 209 0.26 9.92 -46.29
C GLU A 209 -0.67 10.38 -45.15
N ASN A 210 -0.53 11.63 -44.69
CA ASN A 210 -1.29 12.17 -43.56
C ASN A 210 -1.29 11.29 -42.30
N ASN A 211 -0.12 10.74 -41.92
CA ASN A 211 0.06 9.80 -40.80
C ASN A 211 -0.76 8.50 -40.91
N ARG A 212 -1.16 8.11 -42.12
CA ARG A 212 -1.84 6.83 -42.38
C ARG A 212 -1.07 6.02 -43.42
N PRO A 213 -0.99 4.70 -43.26
CA PRO A 213 -0.35 3.86 -44.26
C PRO A 213 -1.19 3.81 -45.53
N VAL A 214 -0.51 3.92 -46.67
CA VAL A 214 -1.08 3.74 -48.00
C VAL A 214 -0.93 2.27 -48.37
N PHE A 215 -2.05 1.55 -48.34
CA PHE A 215 -2.09 0.15 -48.72
C PHE A 215 -1.92 0.01 -50.25
N PRO A 216 -1.09 -0.92 -50.72
CA PRO A 216 -0.99 -1.20 -52.16
C PRO A 216 -2.33 -1.75 -52.67
N SER A 217 -2.56 -1.66 -53.99
CA SER A 217 -3.63 -2.45 -54.59
C SER A 217 -3.29 -3.93 -54.51
N PHE A 218 -4.24 -4.74 -54.04
CA PHE A 218 -4.08 -6.18 -53.89
C PHE A 218 -5.34 -6.91 -54.36
N LYS A 219 -5.17 -8.16 -54.78
CA LYS A 219 -6.28 -9.06 -55.11
C LYS A 219 -6.82 -9.69 -53.83
N ARG A 220 -8.14 -9.83 -53.76
CA ARG A 220 -8.87 -10.40 -52.62
C ARG A 220 -8.85 -11.94 -52.67
N GLU A 221 -7.65 -12.50 -52.83
CA GLU A 221 -7.41 -13.92 -53.03
C GLU A 221 -6.24 -14.35 -52.13
N PRO A 222 -6.27 -15.54 -51.50
CA PRO A 222 -5.19 -16.00 -50.62
C PRO A 222 -3.80 -16.08 -51.27
N SER A 223 -3.75 -16.16 -52.60
CA SER A 223 -2.51 -16.17 -53.39
C SER A 223 -1.90 -14.79 -53.61
N ASP A 224 -2.55 -13.71 -53.16
CA ASP A 224 -2.03 -12.36 -53.34
C ASP A 224 -0.74 -12.13 -52.51
N PRO A 225 0.32 -11.56 -53.12
CA PRO A 225 1.60 -11.38 -52.44
C PRO A 225 1.52 -10.50 -51.17
N PHE A 226 0.64 -9.50 -51.15
CA PHE A 226 0.49 -8.62 -50.00
C PHE A 226 -0.24 -9.34 -48.85
N LEU A 227 -1.28 -10.13 -49.15
CA LEU A 227 -1.96 -10.94 -48.14
C LEU A 227 -1.03 -12.03 -47.57
N GLN A 228 -0.24 -12.68 -48.42
CA GLN A 228 0.79 -13.63 -47.97
C GLN A 228 1.86 -12.96 -47.09
N LYS A 229 2.21 -11.71 -47.37
CA LYS A 229 3.16 -10.94 -46.54
C LYS A 229 2.60 -10.65 -45.15
N ILE A 230 1.30 -10.36 -45.03
CA ILE A 230 0.63 -10.17 -43.73
C ILE A 230 0.60 -11.50 -42.96
N GLU A 231 0.27 -12.60 -43.61
CA GLU A 231 0.18 -13.93 -43.00
C GLU A 231 1.56 -14.54 -42.65
N ALA A 232 2.65 -14.04 -43.23
CA ALA A 232 3.99 -14.65 -43.13
C ALA A 232 4.50 -14.91 -41.70
N SER A 233 4.01 -14.15 -40.72
CA SER A 233 4.35 -14.31 -39.31
C SER A 233 3.40 -15.25 -38.53
N GLY A 234 2.17 -15.45 -39.02
CA GLY A 234 1.08 -16.12 -38.29
C GLY A 234 0.69 -15.42 -36.98
N LYS A 235 1.08 -14.16 -36.78
CA LYS A 235 0.75 -13.38 -35.59
C LYS A 235 -0.49 -12.53 -35.84
N LYS A 236 -1.35 -12.43 -34.84
CA LYS A 236 -2.53 -11.55 -34.85
C LYS A 236 -2.17 -10.10 -35.18
N TRP A 237 -1.06 -9.59 -34.63
CA TRP A 237 -0.67 -8.19 -34.76
C TRP A 237 0.48 -8.02 -35.74
N VAL A 238 0.24 -7.21 -36.78
CA VAL A 238 1.24 -6.82 -37.78
C VAL A 238 1.55 -5.33 -37.64
N ILE A 239 2.82 -4.97 -37.46
CA ILE A 239 3.24 -3.60 -37.23
C ILE A 239 3.52 -2.95 -38.58
N ILE A 240 2.81 -1.86 -38.86
CA ILE A 240 3.02 -1.06 -40.06
C ILE A 240 3.99 0.08 -39.75
N THR A 241 5.12 0.10 -40.44
CA THR A 241 6.14 1.14 -40.33
C THR A 241 6.16 2.04 -41.54
N ASN A 242 6.68 3.26 -41.38
CA ASN A 242 7.08 4.08 -42.50
C ASN A 242 8.40 3.55 -43.14
N PRO A 243 8.85 4.10 -44.28
CA PRO A 243 10.13 3.71 -44.88
C PRO A 243 11.38 4.03 -44.01
N ALA A 244 11.22 4.81 -42.94
CA ALA A 244 12.28 5.13 -41.97
C ALA A 244 12.27 4.20 -40.73
N ASP A 245 11.55 3.07 -40.78
CA ASP A 245 11.36 2.11 -39.68
C ASP A 245 10.69 2.69 -38.41
N GLU A 246 9.88 3.73 -38.56
CA GLU A 246 9.04 4.23 -37.47
C GLU A 246 7.65 3.59 -37.50
N PRO A 247 7.18 3.00 -36.39
CA PRO A 247 5.86 2.38 -36.34
C PRO A 247 4.77 3.45 -36.35
N ILE A 248 3.77 3.26 -37.22
CA ILE A 248 2.67 4.20 -37.43
C ILE A 248 1.35 3.61 -36.94
N MET A 249 1.07 2.36 -37.29
CA MET A 249 -0.16 1.65 -36.91
C MET A 249 0.11 0.16 -36.66
N VAL A 250 -0.79 -0.51 -35.97
CA VAL A 250 -0.80 -1.98 -35.82
C VAL A 250 -2.05 -2.53 -36.48
N LEU A 251 -1.89 -3.52 -37.35
CA LEU A 251 -2.95 -4.18 -38.10
C LEU A 251 -3.38 -5.47 -37.38
N ASP A 252 -4.69 -5.65 -37.18
CA ASP A 252 -5.28 -6.95 -36.85
C ASP A 252 -5.28 -7.85 -38.10
N ALA A 253 -4.28 -8.72 -38.22
CA ALA A 253 -4.11 -9.63 -39.34
C ALA A 253 -5.27 -10.63 -39.46
N ASP A 254 -5.77 -11.15 -38.34
CA ASP A 254 -6.83 -12.17 -38.34
C ASP A 254 -8.14 -11.61 -38.89
N GLY A 255 -8.51 -10.40 -38.45
CA GLY A 255 -9.67 -9.67 -38.95
C GLY A 255 -9.48 -9.24 -40.40
N PHE A 256 -8.31 -8.67 -40.70
CA PHE A 256 -7.98 -8.15 -42.04
C PHE A 256 -8.00 -9.26 -43.09
N LEU A 257 -7.30 -10.38 -42.88
CA LEU A 257 -7.17 -11.47 -43.86
C LEU A 257 -8.51 -12.17 -44.10
N ARG A 258 -9.26 -12.43 -43.03
CA ARG A 258 -10.60 -13.03 -43.10
C ARG A 258 -11.53 -12.19 -43.97
N ASP A 259 -11.60 -10.89 -43.70
CA ASP A 259 -12.49 -10.01 -44.44
C ASP A 259 -11.94 -9.68 -45.82
N ALA A 260 -10.61 -9.63 -46.00
CA ALA A 260 -9.99 -9.45 -47.31
C ALA A 260 -10.44 -10.54 -48.29
N VAL A 261 -10.54 -11.79 -47.85
CA VAL A 261 -10.93 -12.92 -48.70
C VAL A 261 -12.45 -13.12 -48.77
N TYR A 262 -13.17 -13.02 -47.66
CA TYR A 262 -14.57 -13.47 -47.58
C TYR A 262 -15.62 -12.36 -47.60
N LYS A 263 -15.27 -11.12 -47.22
CA LYS A 263 -16.27 -10.05 -47.05
C LYS A 263 -16.76 -9.54 -48.40
N LYS A 264 -18.07 -9.64 -48.63
CA LYS A 264 -18.75 -9.06 -49.79
C LYS A 264 -18.94 -7.56 -49.58
N GLY A 265 -18.67 -6.75 -50.60
CA GLY A 265 -18.84 -5.29 -50.55
C GLY A 265 -17.56 -4.51 -50.23
N PRO A 266 -17.68 -3.23 -49.82
CA PRO A 266 -16.54 -2.34 -49.63
C PRO A 266 -15.62 -2.87 -48.51
N PHE A 267 -14.32 -2.84 -48.78
CA PHE A 267 -13.28 -3.24 -47.85
C PHE A 267 -12.35 -2.06 -47.65
N ILE A 268 -12.23 -1.62 -46.40
CA ILE A 268 -11.41 -0.46 -46.02
C ILE A 268 -10.30 -0.98 -45.12
N PRO A 269 -9.06 -1.17 -45.64
CA PRO A 269 -7.93 -1.66 -44.87
C PRO A 269 -7.73 -0.97 -43.52
N LEU A 270 -7.92 0.35 -43.50
CA LEU A 270 -7.69 1.18 -42.32
C LEU A 270 -8.64 0.87 -41.16
N SER A 271 -9.77 0.19 -41.37
CA SER A 271 -10.68 -0.17 -40.27
C SER A 271 -10.15 -1.29 -39.37
N TYR A 272 -9.09 -1.99 -39.80
CA TYR A 272 -8.42 -3.04 -39.03
C TYR A 272 -7.11 -2.54 -38.40
N CYS A 273 -6.80 -1.24 -38.54
CA CYS A 273 -5.60 -0.64 -38.01
C CYS A 273 -5.90 0.10 -36.70
N HIS A 274 -5.05 -0.14 -35.71
CA HIS A 274 -5.06 0.48 -34.39
C HIS A 274 -3.90 1.45 -34.26
N PHE A 275 -4.08 2.52 -33.48
CA PHE A 275 -3.02 3.47 -33.16
C PHE A 275 -2.27 3.02 -31.90
N PRO A 276 -0.99 2.61 -31.99
CA PRO A 276 -0.24 2.19 -30.83
C PRO A 276 0.31 3.39 -30.05
N VAL A 277 0.55 3.18 -28.76
CA VAL A 277 1.44 4.03 -27.97
C VAL A 277 2.87 3.53 -28.19
N VAL A 278 3.73 4.36 -28.78
CA VAL A 278 5.11 3.99 -29.11
C VAL A 278 6.08 4.49 -28.04
N VAL A 279 6.87 3.57 -27.49
CA VAL A 279 7.86 3.83 -26.45
C VAL A 279 9.24 3.42 -26.95
N LYS A 280 10.21 4.34 -26.95
CA LYS A 280 11.57 4.07 -27.45
C LYS A 280 12.56 3.71 -26.33
N SER A 281 12.33 4.17 -25.10
CA SER A 281 13.25 3.94 -23.98
C SER A 281 12.90 2.65 -23.21
N PRO A 282 13.86 1.71 -23.03
CA PRO A 282 13.61 0.47 -22.28
C PRO A 282 13.28 0.74 -20.82
N LYS A 283 13.83 1.82 -20.23
CA LYS A 283 13.63 2.20 -18.83
C LYS A 283 12.28 2.87 -18.57
N THR A 284 11.41 2.94 -19.58
CA THR A 284 10.08 3.53 -19.40
C THR A 284 9.26 2.60 -18.53
N ARG A 285 8.82 3.11 -17.39
CA ARG A 285 7.97 2.35 -16.47
C ARG A 285 6.59 2.09 -17.08
N LEU A 286 6.06 0.91 -16.83
CA LEU A 286 4.77 0.47 -17.32
C LEU A 286 3.63 1.41 -16.84
N GLU A 287 3.70 1.90 -15.60
CA GLU A 287 2.74 2.87 -15.03
C GLU A 287 2.51 4.11 -15.93
N LYS A 288 3.56 4.59 -16.59
CA LYS A 288 3.54 5.82 -17.40
C LYS A 288 2.79 5.61 -18.70
N VAL A 289 2.78 4.36 -19.17
CA VAL A 289 2.20 3.97 -20.45
C VAL A 289 0.78 3.46 -20.26
N ILE A 290 0.50 2.72 -19.18
CA ILE A 290 -0.86 2.28 -18.83
C ILE A 290 -1.82 3.48 -18.67
N ARG A 291 -1.37 4.61 -18.12
CA ARG A 291 -2.20 5.83 -18.03
C ARG A 291 -2.63 6.39 -19.40
N GLN A 292 -1.98 5.95 -20.48
CA GLN A 292 -2.29 6.35 -21.85
C GLN A 292 -3.29 5.40 -22.52
N PHE A 293 -3.58 4.22 -21.93
CA PHE A 293 -4.77 3.44 -22.28
C PHE A 293 -5.99 4.26 -21.90
N LYS A 294 -6.45 5.10 -22.83
CA LYS A 294 -7.70 5.82 -22.69
C LYS A 294 -8.80 4.97 -23.30
N VAL A 295 -9.73 4.55 -22.45
CA VAL A 295 -11.02 4.03 -22.89
C VAL A 295 -11.87 5.24 -23.23
N TYR A 296 -12.23 5.42 -24.51
CA TYR A 296 -13.27 6.37 -24.90
C TYR A 296 -14.53 5.54 -25.19
N PRO A 297 -15.41 5.33 -24.21
CA PRO A 297 -16.67 4.65 -24.48
C PRO A 297 -17.49 5.53 -25.43
N GLN A 298 -17.65 5.11 -26.69
CA GLN A 298 -18.50 5.82 -27.64
C GLN A 298 -19.99 5.55 -27.37
N TYR A 299 -20.32 4.47 -26.64
CA TYR A 299 -21.65 4.15 -26.13
C TYR A 299 -21.55 3.56 -24.70
N PRO A 300 -22.58 3.71 -23.84
CA PRO A 300 -22.58 3.17 -22.47
C PRO A 300 -22.52 1.64 -22.39
N GLU A 301 -22.65 0.93 -23.52
CA GLU A 301 -22.48 -0.52 -23.66
C GLU A 301 -21.22 -0.91 -24.46
N ASP A 302 -20.40 0.06 -24.89
CA ASP A 302 -19.18 -0.19 -25.66
C ASP A 302 -17.94 -0.16 -24.76
N ASP A 303 -17.38 -1.35 -24.48
CA ASP A 303 -16.06 -1.56 -23.88
C ASP A 303 -14.92 -1.34 -24.89
N VAL A 304 -15.07 -0.43 -25.87
CA VAL A 304 -14.08 -0.28 -26.95
C VAL A 304 -12.95 0.65 -26.50
N ILE A 305 -11.78 0.07 -26.31
CA ILE A 305 -10.53 0.75 -25.94
C ILE A 305 -9.87 1.26 -27.24
N ASP A 306 -9.80 2.57 -27.45
CA ASP A 306 -9.25 3.16 -28.69
C ASP A 306 -7.72 3.06 -28.83
N GLN A 307 -7.00 2.90 -27.70
CA GLN A 307 -5.53 2.71 -27.64
C GLN A 307 -5.19 1.55 -26.71
N ASP A 308 -5.27 0.33 -27.23
CA ASP A 308 -5.12 -0.93 -26.49
C ASP A 308 -3.75 -1.62 -26.68
N LEU A 309 -2.85 -0.99 -27.45
CA LEU A 309 -1.55 -1.55 -27.83
C LEU A 309 -0.41 -0.59 -27.52
N ILE A 310 0.59 -1.09 -26.79
CA ILE A 310 1.88 -0.42 -26.62
C ILE A 310 2.90 -1.13 -27.49
N LEU A 311 3.70 -0.36 -28.22
CA LEU A 311 4.91 -0.85 -28.86
C LEU A 311 6.14 -0.31 -28.14
N TYR A 312 6.95 -1.21 -27.61
CA TYR A 312 8.33 -0.89 -27.29
C TYR A 312 9.17 -1.06 -28.55
N TRP A 313 9.71 0.05 -29.06
CA TRP A 313 10.47 0.12 -30.32
C TRP A 313 11.94 0.45 -30.06
N GLY A 314 12.62 -0.46 -29.37
CA GLY A 314 14.06 -0.43 -29.10
C GLY A 314 14.81 -1.58 -29.79
N GLU A 315 15.87 -2.09 -29.17
CA GLU A 315 16.67 -3.20 -29.71
C GLU A 315 15.86 -4.50 -29.82
N GLU A 316 15.16 -4.87 -28.74
CA GLU A 316 14.22 -6.00 -28.74
C GLU A 316 12.78 -5.47 -28.79
N LYS A 317 12.24 -5.38 -30.01
CA LYS A 317 10.91 -4.83 -30.26
C LYS A 317 9.83 -5.69 -29.59
N ARG A 318 8.94 -5.06 -28.80
CA ARG A 318 7.88 -5.76 -28.05
C ARG A 318 6.52 -5.10 -28.24
N ILE A 319 5.47 -5.90 -28.21
CA ILE A 319 4.08 -5.47 -28.21
C ILE A 319 3.43 -5.86 -26.89
N VAL A 320 2.81 -4.91 -26.21
CA VAL A 320 2.07 -5.12 -24.96
C VAL A 320 0.59 -4.84 -25.22
N THR A 321 -0.24 -5.82 -24.92
CA THR A 321 -1.69 -5.77 -25.08
C THR A 321 -2.39 -5.66 -23.71
N GLY A 322 -3.68 -5.36 -23.70
CA GLY A 322 -4.49 -5.40 -22.47
C GLY A 322 -4.44 -6.76 -21.76
N SER A 323 -4.37 -7.86 -22.52
CA SER A 323 -4.26 -9.22 -21.97
C SER A 323 -2.93 -9.46 -21.26
N ASP A 324 -1.84 -8.86 -21.73
CA ASP A 324 -0.53 -8.97 -21.05
C ASP A 324 -0.54 -8.24 -19.71
N ILE A 325 -1.15 -7.04 -19.66
CA ILE A 325 -1.31 -6.25 -18.43
C ILE A 325 -2.20 -6.99 -17.43
N LEU A 326 -3.35 -7.51 -17.88
CA LEU A 326 -4.25 -8.29 -17.05
C LEU A 326 -3.57 -9.57 -16.56
N GLY A 327 -2.88 -10.28 -17.45
CA GLY A 327 -2.10 -11.47 -17.12
C GLY A 327 -1.08 -11.17 -16.02
N ARG A 328 -0.38 -10.04 -16.11
CA ARG A 328 0.55 -9.57 -15.07
C ARG A 328 -0.15 -9.34 -13.73
N LEU A 329 -1.29 -8.65 -13.71
CA LEU A 329 -2.06 -8.39 -12.50
C LEU A 329 -2.54 -9.68 -11.81
N LEU A 330 -2.76 -10.74 -12.60
CA LEU A 330 -3.22 -12.04 -12.13
C LEU A 330 -2.08 -13.06 -11.94
N ARG A 331 -0.81 -12.68 -12.12
CA ARG A 331 0.33 -13.60 -11.92
C ARG A 331 0.36 -14.13 -10.50
N GLY A 332 0.56 -15.45 -10.37
CA GLY A 332 0.55 -16.15 -9.08
C GLY A 332 -0.83 -16.42 -8.50
N ILE A 333 -1.89 -16.00 -9.18
CA ILE A 333 -3.30 -16.23 -8.82
C ILE A 333 -3.91 -17.33 -9.68
N VAL A 334 -3.62 -17.32 -10.98
CA VAL A 334 -4.11 -18.31 -11.94
C VAL A 334 -3.34 -19.62 -11.76
N VAL A 335 -4.07 -20.73 -11.59
CA VAL A 335 -3.51 -22.08 -11.61
C VAL A 335 -3.03 -22.37 -13.03
N GLU A 336 -1.74 -22.64 -13.21
CA GLU A 336 -1.23 -23.13 -14.49
C GLU A 336 -1.98 -24.42 -14.84
N CYS A 337 -2.83 -24.36 -15.86
CA CYS A 337 -3.30 -25.57 -16.50
C CYS A 337 -2.10 -26.13 -17.26
N ASP A 338 -1.71 -27.36 -16.92
CA ASP A 338 -0.63 -28.09 -17.58
C ASP A 338 -1.06 -28.39 -19.03
N VAL A 339 -0.76 -27.46 -19.95
CA VAL A 339 -1.02 -27.65 -21.37
C VAL A 339 0.11 -28.52 -21.91
N GLY A 340 -0.21 -29.79 -22.17
CA GLY A 340 0.74 -30.80 -22.59
C GLY A 340 1.70 -30.37 -23.71
N SER A 341 2.98 -30.57 -23.45
CA SER A 341 4.15 -30.66 -24.35
C SER A 341 4.39 -29.53 -25.36
N GLY A 342 5.51 -28.82 -25.17
CA GLY A 342 6.33 -28.31 -26.30
C GLY A 342 6.83 -26.88 -26.21
N TYR A 343 6.30 -26.04 -25.32
CA TYR A 343 6.76 -24.66 -25.15
C TYR A 343 7.31 -24.43 -23.74
N GLU A 344 8.63 -24.48 -23.60
CA GLU A 344 9.30 -23.88 -22.44
C GLU A 344 9.10 -22.37 -22.48
N MET A 345 8.16 -21.85 -21.69
CA MET A 345 8.13 -20.42 -21.40
C MET A 345 9.41 -20.07 -20.62
N PRO A 346 10.09 -18.95 -20.95
CA PRO A 346 11.19 -18.47 -20.14
C PRO A 346 10.69 -18.28 -18.71
N PRO A 347 11.49 -18.65 -17.70
CA PRO A 347 11.06 -18.60 -16.32
C PRO A 347 10.58 -17.18 -16.00
N ALA A 348 9.34 -17.07 -15.55
CA ALA A 348 8.80 -15.81 -15.07
C ALA A 348 9.77 -15.27 -14.02
N LYS A 349 10.39 -14.11 -14.29
CA LYS A 349 11.13 -13.38 -13.25
C LYS A 349 10.11 -13.03 -12.20
N GLN A 350 10.04 -13.83 -11.13
CA GLN A 350 9.25 -13.51 -9.96
C GLN A 350 9.62 -12.07 -9.56
N PRO A 351 8.65 -11.16 -9.36
CA PRO A 351 8.96 -9.92 -8.68
C PRO A 351 9.65 -10.32 -7.38
N GLY A 352 10.87 -9.83 -7.18
CA GLY A 352 11.84 -10.40 -6.24
C GLY A 352 11.19 -10.71 -4.90
N PHE A 353 10.75 -11.95 -4.73
CA PHE A 353 10.47 -12.52 -3.43
C PHE A 353 11.82 -12.50 -2.76
N VAL A 354 12.05 -11.51 -1.90
CA VAL A 354 13.19 -11.53 -1.01
C VAL A 354 12.91 -12.67 -0.03
N ARG A 355 13.18 -13.91 -0.47
CA ARG A 355 13.30 -15.06 0.41
C ARG A 355 14.34 -14.66 1.44
N ARG A 356 13.88 -14.53 2.68
CA ARG A 356 14.58 -14.07 3.88
C ARG A 356 15.72 -15.01 4.33
N ALA A 357 16.53 -15.53 3.40
CA ALA A 357 17.65 -16.43 3.68
C ALA A 357 19.00 -15.70 3.75
N THR A 358 19.15 -14.50 3.18
CA THR A 358 20.45 -13.81 3.07
C THR A 358 20.74 -12.79 4.18
N PHE A 359 19.74 -12.20 4.84
CA PHE A 359 19.97 -11.21 5.91
C PHE A 359 20.54 -11.77 7.23
N ARG A 360 20.65 -13.10 7.39
CA ARG A 360 21.20 -13.72 8.61
C ARG A 360 22.69 -14.07 8.50
N LYS A 361 23.29 -14.03 7.30
CA LYS A 361 24.72 -14.33 7.11
C LYS A 361 25.61 -13.08 7.14
N ASP A 362 25.14 -11.92 6.67
CA ASP A 362 25.99 -10.72 6.64
C ASP A 362 26.19 -10.08 8.02
N LYS A 363 25.16 -10.08 8.89
CA LYS A 363 25.33 -9.63 10.30
C LYS A 363 26.24 -10.52 11.14
N LYS A 364 26.50 -11.77 10.72
CA LYS A 364 27.43 -12.67 11.42
C LYS A 364 28.87 -12.53 10.91
N LYS A 365 29.08 -11.98 9.71
CA LYS A 365 30.43 -11.63 9.22
C LYS A 365 30.89 -10.27 9.76
N GLU A 366 30.02 -9.26 9.82
CA GLU A 366 30.37 -7.94 10.39
C GLU A 366 30.72 -8.02 11.89
N ASN A 367 30.03 -8.87 12.67
CA ASN A 367 30.34 -9.07 14.09
C ASN A 367 31.60 -9.91 14.34
N VAL A 368 32.16 -10.61 13.34
CA VAL A 368 33.39 -11.40 13.51
C VAL A 368 34.62 -10.60 13.08
N GLU A 369 34.48 -9.62 12.17
CA GLU A 369 35.56 -8.69 11.82
C GLU A 369 35.78 -7.58 12.85
N GLN A 370 34.76 -7.18 13.63
CA GLN A 370 34.93 -6.19 14.70
C GLN A 370 35.54 -6.74 16.00
N ILE A 371 35.69 -8.06 16.15
CA ILE A 371 36.31 -8.69 17.34
C ILE A 371 37.82 -8.98 17.11
N LYS A 372 38.36 -8.68 15.92
CA LYS A 372 39.77 -8.92 15.57
C LYS A 372 40.59 -7.65 15.23
N LYS A 373 40.18 -6.48 15.72
CA LYS A 373 41.03 -5.29 15.71
C LYS A 373 41.29 -4.77 17.12
#